data_AF-A0A924JYS5-F1
#
_entry.id   AF-A0A924JYS5-F1
#
_cell.length_a   1.000
_cell.length_b   1.000
_cell.length_c   1.000
_cell.angle_alpha   90.00
_cell.angle_beta   90.00
_cell.angle_gamma   90.00
#
_symmetry.space_group_name_H-M   'P 1'
#
loop_
_entity.id
_entity.type
_entity.pdbx_description
1 polymer ?
#
loop_
_entity_poly.entity_id
_entity_poly.type
_entity_poly.pdbx_seq_one_letter_code
_entity_poly.pdbx_strand_id
1 'polypeptide(L)'
;FFFGIKPHLAIGTDLLFAAFTKLGGTVSLARTRMVDWKIVGQTAAGSIPASLATLYALHLAGPASPATQAVMTTTLGLALLLTAIAMLYKALYGKSAPRAISAADLAVATRARHWSLPLLFGAVIGSLVTLTSVGAGAIGVIVLMLLYPALPLPRIVAADIAHAVPLTLVAGLGHASIGSVDWMLLAKLLAGSLPGIWLGTRLVSSTPDRWIRSLLSVLLAYAGVKLIAL
;
A
#
# COMPACT_ATOMS: atom_id res chain seq x y z
N PHE A 1 15.78 6.78 11.11
CA PHE A 1 17.17 6.86 10.59
C PHE A 1 17.74 8.27 10.49
N PHE A 2 17.03 9.34 10.07
CA PHE A 2 17.55 10.75 10.18
C PHE A 2 16.86 11.61 11.26
N PHE A 3 15.55 11.42 11.47
CA PHE A 3 14.77 12.16 12.48
C PHE A 3 14.83 11.59 13.90
N GLY A 4 15.70 10.60 14.16
CA GLY A 4 15.76 9.92 15.46
C GLY A 4 14.51 9.09 15.83
N ILE A 5 13.56 8.94 14.90
CA ILE A 5 12.30 8.23 15.15
C ILE A 5 12.55 6.73 15.15
N LYS A 6 12.08 6.06 16.20
CA LYS A 6 12.19 4.60 16.38
C LYS A 6 11.37 3.88 15.29
N PRO A 7 11.88 2.78 14.70
CA PRO A 7 11.19 2.06 13.61
C PRO A 7 9.72 1.71 13.90
N HIS A 8 9.36 1.26 15.10
CA HIS A 8 7.94 0.98 15.42
C HIS A 8 7.05 2.24 15.34
N LEU A 9 7.54 3.39 15.83
CA LEU A 9 6.80 4.66 15.74
C LEU A 9 6.62 5.10 14.30
N ALA A 10 7.64 4.91 13.46
CA ALA A 10 7.57 5.26 12.04
C ALA A 10 6.54 4.40 11.30
N ILE A 11 6.52 3.08 11.56
CA ILE A 11 5.60 2.13 10.91
C ILE A 11 4.14 2.43 11.29
N GLY A 12 3.83 2.57 12.58
CA GLY A 12 2.46 2.88 12.99
C GLY A 12 1.97 4.23 12.48
N THR A 13 2.83 5.25 12.52
CA THR A 13 2.51 6.60 12.02
C THR A 13 2.27 6.60 10.51
N ASP A 14 3.11 5.91 9.74
CA ASP A 14 2.99 5.81 8.29
C ASP A 14 1.72 5.04 7.88
N LEU A 15 1.33 4.00 8.61
CA LEU A 15 0.07 3.27 8.34
C LEU A 15 -1.17 4.15 8.47
N LEU A 16 -1.27 4.94 9.54
CA LEU A 16 -2.36 5.91 9.70
C LEU A 16 -2.31 7.01 8.65
N PHE A 17 -1.12 7.55 8.39
CA PHE A 17 -0.90 8.54 7.35
C PHE A 17 -1.35 8.03 5.97
N ALA A 18 -0.97 6.81 5.61
CA ALA A 18 -1.38 6.14 4.38
C ALA A 18 -2.89 5.93 4.30
N ALA A 19 -3.54 5.56 5.41
CA ALA A 19 -4.99 5.39 5.47
C ALA A 19 -5.73 6.70 5.13
N PHE A 20 -5.36 7.80 5.78
CA PHE A 20 -5.99 9.10 5.56
C PHE A 20 -5.72 9.66 4.16
N THR A 21 -4.49 9.55 3.66
CA THR A 21 -4.13 10.08 2.34
C THR A 21 -4.73 9.28 1.19
N LYS A 22 -4.84 7.96 1.32
CA LYS A 22 -5.46 7.09 0.28
C LYS A 22 -6.99 7.12 0.29
N LEU A 23 -7.62 7.59 1.36
CA LEU A 23 -9.08 7.70 1.43
C LEU A 23 -9.64 8.59 0.30
N GLY A 24 -9.03 9.76 0.06
CA GLY A 24 -9.45 10.66 -1.01
C GLY A 24 -9.33 10.05 -2.41
N GLY A 25 -8.24 9.33 -2.67
CA GLY A 25 -8.03 8.59 -3.92
C GLY A 25 -9.07 7.48 -4.11
N THR A 26 -9.35 6.73 -3.05
CA THR A 26 -10.38 5.67 -3.05
C THR A 26 -11.76 6.23 -3.37
N VAL A 27 -12.15 7.36 -2.74
CA VAL A 27 -13.44 8.00 -3.01
C VAL A 27 -13.55 8.44 -4.47
N SER A 28 -12.50 9.03 -5.03
CA SER A 28 -12.47 9.45 -6.45
C SER A 28 -12.61 8.25 -7.41
N LEU A 29 -11.87 7.16 -7.16
CA LEU A 29 -11.91 5.93 -7.95
C LEU A 29 -13.23 5.16 -7.77
N ALA A 30 -13.84 5.22 -6.59
CA ALA A 30 -15.14 4.63 -6.33
C ALA A 30 -16.26 5.38 -7.08
N ARG A 31 -16.20 6.72 -7.13
CA ARG A 31 -17.16 7.55 -7.89
C ARG A 31 -17.12 7.27 -9.39
N THR A 32 -15.96 6.90 -9.92
CA THR A 32 -15.78 6.50 -11.34
C THR A 32 -16.14 5.04 -11.61
N ARG A 33 -16.66 4.29 -10.62
CA ARG A 33 -17.05 2.86 -10.72
C ARG A 33 -15.90 1.95 -11.21
N MET A 34 -14.66 2.32 -10.89
CA MET A 34 -13.48 1.52 -11.20
C MET A 34 -13.14 0.51 -10.10
N VAL A 35 -13.66 0.70 -8.88
CA VAL A 35 -13.38 -0.17 -7.73
C VAL A 35 -14.24 -1.43 -7.78
N ASP A 36 -13.57 -2.58 -7.84
CA ASP A 36 -14.20 -3.91 -7.71
C ASP A 36 -14.31 -4.33 -6.24
N TRP A 37 -15.43 -3.97 -5.60
CA TRP A 37 -15.67 -4.24 -4.17
C TRP A 37 -15.64 -5.71 -3.79
N LYS A 38 -15.95 -6.61 -4.72
CA LYS A 38 -15.83 -8.07 -4.50
C LYS A 38 -14.38 -8.47 -4.27
N ILE A 39 -13.45 -7.95 -5.07
CA ILE A 39 -12.01 -8.23 -4.93
C ILE A 39 -11.51 -7.64 -3.61
N VAL A 40 -11.88 -6.38 -3.32
CA VAL A 40 -11.54 -5.70 -2.07
C VAL A 40 -12.02 -6.50 -0.85
N GLY A 41 -13.26 -6.97 -0.86
CA GLY A 41 -13.82 -7.76 0.25
C GLY A 41 -13.12 -9.11 0.43
N GLN A 42 -12.82 -9.81 -0.67
CA GLN A 42 -12.13 -11.11 -0.62
C GLN A 42 -10.69 -11.00 -0.12
N THR A 43 -9.95 -9.97 -0.55
CA THR A 43 -8.59 -9.75 -0.04
C THR A 43 -8.60 -9.19 1.38
N ALA A 44 -9.56 -8.34 1.72
CA ALA A 44 -9.76 -7.82 3.08
C ALA A 44 -10.08 -8.94 4.09
N ALA A 45 -10.88 -9.93 3.68
CA ALA A 45 -11.20 -11.09 4.51
C ALA A 45 -9.96 -11.91 4.92
N GLY A 46 -8.89 -11.88 4.12
CA GLY A 46 -7.60 -12.44 4.51
C GLY A 46 -6.70 -11.45 5.25
N SER A 47 -6.61 -10.21 4.75
CA SER A 47 -5.62 -9.24 5.23
C SER A 47 -5.95 -8.64 6.59
N ILE A 48 -7.24 -8.38 6.87
CA ILE A 48 -7.65 -7.77 8.14
C ILE A 48 -7.40 -8.73 9.31
N PRO A 49 -7.85 -10.00 9.28
CA PRO A 49 -7.56 -10.94 10.36
C PRO A 49 -6.06 -11.18 10.54
N ALA A 50 -5.30 -11.29 9.44
CA ALA A 50 -3.86 -11.49 9.52
C ALA A 50 -3.12 -10.27 10.08
N SER A 51 -3.57 -9.06 9.74
CA SER A 51 -3.06 -7.81 10.33
C SER A 51 -3.31 -7.77 11.83
N LEU A 52 -4.52 -8.10 12.28
CA LEU A 52 -4.86 -8.17 13.70
C LEU A 52 -4.05 -9.25 14.44
N ALA A 53 -3.88 -10.43 13.85
CA ALA A 53 -3.04 -11.50 14.42
C ALA A 53 -1.57 -11.07 14.54
N THR A 54 -1.05 -10.38 13.52
CA THR A 54 0.31 -9.84 13.52
C THR A 54 0.48 -8.74 14.58
N LEU A 55 -0.49 -7.83 14.72
CA LEU A 55 -0.52 -6.82 15.77
C LEU A 55 -0.55 -7.45 17.16
N TYR A 56 -1.36 -8.49 17.35
CA TYR A 56 -1.43 -9.21 18.62
C TYR A 56 -0.07 -9.86 18.95
N ALA A 57 0.59 -10.49 17.97
CA ALA A 57 1.94 -11.02 18.16
C ALA A 57 2.96 -9.92 18.53
N LEU A 58 2.89 -8.75 17.89
CA LEU A 58 3.74 -7.60 18.22
C LEU A 58 3.47 -7.06 19.63
N HIS A 59 2.21 -7.04 20.05
CA HIS A 59 1.82 -6.63 21.40
C HIS A 59 2.46 -7.55 22.45
N LEU A 60 2.39 -8.87 22.25
CA LEU A 60 2.99 -9.87 23.14
C LEU A 60 4.53 -9.81 23.14
N ALA A 61 5.16 -9.62 21.98
CA ALA A 61 6.61 -9.57 21.83
C ALA A 61 7.24 -8.26 22.35
N GLY A 62 6.42 -7.25 22.64
CA GLY A 62 6.86 -5.91 23.01
C GLY A 62 7.36 -5.14 21.78
N PRO A 63 6.61 -4.12 21.29
CA PRO A 63 6.98 -3.40 20.06
C PRO A 63 8.32 -2.66 20.19
N ALA A 64 8.70 -2.24 21.40
CA ALA A 64 9.96 -1.55 21.66
C ALA A 64 11.16 -2.49 21.90
N SER A 65 10.96 -3.82 21.93
CA SER A 65 12.06 -4.74 22.20
C SER A 65 13.08 -4.75 21.06
N PRO A 66 14.40 -4.87 21.34
CA PRO A 66 15.42 -4.86 20.30
C PRO A 66 15.22 -5.97 19.25
N ALA A 67 14.74 -7.15 19.67
CA ALA A 67 14.43 -8.26 18.78
C ALA A 67 13.27 -7.91 17.83
N THR A 68 12.17 -7.35 18.35
CA THR A 68 11.03 -6.92 17.51
C THR A 68 11.45 -5.82 16.53
N GLN A 69 12.26 -4.85 16.97
CA GLN A 69 12.80 -3.79 16.11
C GLN A 69 13.66 -4.35 14.97
N ALA A 70 14.52 -5.34 15.27
CA ALA A 70 15.34 -6.01 14.26
C ALA A 70 14.46 -6.72 13.24
N VAL A 71 13.47 -7.50 13.70
CA VAL A 71 12.53 -8.21 12.81
C VAL A 71 11.76 -7.23 11.92
N MET A 72 11.22 -6.13 12.48
CA MET A 72 10.51 -5.11 11.69
C MET A 72 11.44 -4.47 10.65
N THR A 73 12.68 -4.16 11.02
CA THR A 73 13.66 -3.52 10.11
C THR A 73 14.11 -4.46 8.99
N THR A 74 14.43 -5.72 9.31
CA THR A 74 14.81 -6.73 8.31
C THR A 74 13.65 -7.04 7.38
N THR A 75 12.43 -7.20 7.93
CA THR A 75 11.23 -7.46 7.12
C THR A 75 10.92 -6.27 6.22
N LEU A 76 11.10 -5.04 6.69
CA LEU A 76 10.95 -3.82 5.89
C LEU A 76 11.94 -3.81 4.72
N GLY A 77 13.22 -4.11 4.96
CA GLY A 77 14.24 -4.20 3.92
C GLY A 77 13.89 -5.26 2.86
N LEU A 78 13.49 -6.45 3.30
CA LEU A 78 13.04 -7.53 2.41
C LEU A 78 11.79 -7.13 1.62
N ALA A 79 10.81 -6.48 2.25
CA ALA A 79 9.58 -6.01 1.59
C ALA A 79 9.89 -4.95 0.52
N LEU A 80 10.83 -4.04 0.78
CA LEU A 80 11.29 -3.06 -0.21
C LEU A 80 11.99 -3.71 -1.40
N LEU A 81 12.87 -4.70 -1.16
CA LEU A 81 13.52 -5.47 -2.23
C LEU A 81 12.50 -6.24 -3.06
N LEU A 82 11.56 -6.93 -2.41
CA LEU A 82 10.46 -7.64 -3.09
C LEU A 82 9.62 -6.66 -3.92
N THR A 83 9.33 -5.48 -3.39
CA THR A 83 8.60 -4.43 -4.12
C THR A 83 9.36 -3.99 -5.36
N ALA A 84 10.67 -3.72 -5.24
CA ALA A 84 11.51 -3.32 -6.36
C ALA A 84 11.58 -4.39 -7.45
N ILE A 85 11.77 -5.66 -7.06
CA ILE A 85 11.77 -6.81 -7.98
C ILE A 85 10.40 -6.92 -8.68
N ALA A 86 9.30 -6.81 -7.92
CA ALA A 86 7.95 -6.92 -8.46
C ALA A 86 7.64 -5.79 -9.45
N MET A 87 8.07 -4.56 -9.15
CA MET A 87 7.95 -3.42 -10.07
C MET A 87 8.80 -3.61 -11.33
N LEU A 88 10.03 -4.10 -11.20
CA LEU A 88 10.91 -4.38 -12.35
C LEU A 88 10.31 -5.48 -13.24
N TYR A 89 9.80 -6.56 -12.64
CA TYR A 89 9.13 -7.63 -13.37
C TYR A 89 7.94 -7.10 -14.18
N LYS A 90 7.10 -6.24 -13.59
CA LYS A 90 6.00 -5.59 -14.31
C LYS A 90 6.50 -4.66 -15.42
N ALA A 91 7.59 -3.94 -15.20
CA ALA A 91 8.15 -3.05 -16.22
C ALA A 91 8.70 -3.82 -17.43
N LEU A 92 9.30 -5.00 -17.20
CA LEU A 92 9.91 -5.82 -18.25
C LEU A 92 8.92 -6.77 -18.95
N TYR A 93 7.99 -7.36 -18.19
CA TYR A 93 7.11 -8.43 -18.65
C TYR A 93 5.61 -8.09 -18.60
N GLY A 94 5.25 -6.89 -18.13
CA GLY A 94 3.86 -6.44 -18.05
C GLY A 94 3.24 -6.32 -19.44
N LYS A 95 2.35 -7.26 -19.77
CA LYS A 95 1.56 -7.18 -21.01
C LYS A 95 0.55 -6.03 -20.94
N SER A 96 0.33 -5.36 -22.07
CA SER A 96 -0.76 -4.38 -22.21
C SER A 96 -2.10 -5.09 -22.06
N ALA A 97 -2.68 -5.04 -20.86
CA ALA A 97 -4.03 -5.50 -20.63
C ALA A 97 -5.03 -4.62 -21.43
N PRO A 98 -6.13 -5.18 -21.96
CA PRO A 98 -7.16 -4.41 -22.62
C PRO A 98 -7.65 -3.26 -21.73
N ARG A 99 -7.71 -2.05 -22.30
CA ARG A 99 -8.09 -0.84 -21.55
C ARG A 99 -9.56 -0.85 -21.12
N ALA A 100 -10.39 -1.62 -21.82
CA ALA A 100 -11.80 -1.87 -21.52
C ALA A 100 -12.17 -3.29 -21.98
N ILE A 101 -13.05 -3.96 -21.22
CA ILE A 101 -13.64 -5.27 -21.53
C ILE A 101 -15.16 -5.18 -21.36
N SER A 102 -15.92 -6.06 -22.03
CA SER A 102 -17.39 -6.05 -21.95
C SER A 102 -17.88 -6.37 -20.53
N ALA A 103 -19.13 -6.03 -20.21
CA ALA A 103 -19.71 -6.31 -18.89
C ALA A 103 -19.75 -7.83 -18.57
N ALA A 104 -19.97 -8.67 -19.59
CA ALA A 104 -19.95 -10.12 -19.44
C ALA A 104 -18.53 -10.65 -19.15
N ASP A 105 -17.53 -10.14 -19.87
CA ASP A 105 -16.12 -10.51 -19.68
C ASP A 105 -15.59 -10.03 -18.33
N LEU A 106 -16.10 -8.90 -17.83
CA LEU A 106 -15.74 -8.35 -16.53
C LEU A 106 -16.19 -9.24 -15.36
N ALA A 107 -17.39 -9.82 -15.47
CA ALA A 107 -17.90 -10.77 -14.46
C ALA A 107 -17.05 -12.06 -14.40
N VAL A 108 -16.43 -12.45 -15.52
CA VAL A 108 -15.48 -13.57 -15.58
C VAL A 108 -14.10 -13.15 -15.05
N ALA A 109 -13.61 -11.98 -15.45
CA ALA A 109 -12.31 -11.45 -15.05
C ALA A 109 -12.18 -11.18 -13.54
N THR A 110 -13.29 -10.94 -12.85
CA THR A 110 -13.35 -10.74 -11.39
C THR A 110 -13.48 -12.05 -10.60
N ARG A 111 -13.49 -13.21 -11.26
CA ARG A 111 -13.43 -14.52 -10.58
C ARG A 111 -11.98 -14.92 -10.38
N ALA A 112 -11.58 -15.07 -9.12
CA ALA A 112 -10.31 -15.69 -8.78
C ALA A 112 -10.29 -17.15 -9.27
N ARG A 113 -9.12 -17.62 -9.73
CA ARG A 113 -8.93 -19.02 -10.16
C ARG A 113 -9.29 -20.04 -9.09
N HIS A 114 -9.04 -19.69 -7.83
CA HIS A 114 -9.47 -20.42 -6.65
C HIS A 114 -9.95 -19.44 -5.57
N TRP A 115 -11.01 -19.80 -4.86
CA TRP A 115 -11.62 -18.97 -3.81
C TRP A 115 -10.67 -18.64 -2.66
N SER A 116 -9.70 -19.51 -2.37
CA SER A 116 -8.74 -19.37 -1.27
C SER A 116 -7.58 -18.43 -1.59
N LEU A 117 -7.26 -18.21 -2.87
CA LEU A 117 -6.08 -17.44 -3.24
C LEU A 117 -6.18 -15.97 -2.78
N PRO A 118 -7.29 -15.24 -2.98
CA PRO A 118 -7.42 -13.88 -2.46
C PRO A 118 -7.28 -13.79 -0.94
N LEU A 119 -7.75 -14.81 -0.20
CA LEU A 119 -7.63 -14.86 1.26
C LEU A 119 -6.18 -15.09 1.68
N LEU A 120 -5.49 -16.07 1.09
CA LEU A 120 -4.10 -16.39 1.44
C LEU A 120 -3.16 -15.23 1.11
N PHE A 121 -3.27 -14.68 -0.09
CA PHE A 121 -2.48 -13.53 -0.48
C PHE A 121 -2.86 -12.27 0.31
N GLY A 122 -4.15 -12.10 0.61
CA GLY A 122 -4.62 -11.08 1.53
C GLY A 122 -3.92 -11.20 2.89
N ALA A 123 -3.86 -12.39 3.47
CA ALA A 123 -3.20 -12.64 4.75
C ALA A 123 -1.70 -12.32 4.73
N VAL A 124 -0.99 -12.71 3.66
CA VAL A 124 0.42 -12.37 3.45
C VAL A 124 0.61 -10.86 3.36
N ILE A 125 -0.19 -10.17 2.53
CA ILE A 125 -0.15 -8.71 2.39
C ILE A 125 -0.45 -8.04 3.73
N GLY A 126 -1.49 -8.48 4.45
CA GLY A 126 -1.89 -7.90 5.73
C GLY A 126 -0.79 -7.99 6.79
N SER A 127 -0.12 -9.13 6.87
CA SER A 127 1.00 -9.35 7.80
C SER A 127 2.20 -8.48 7.42
N LEU A 128 2.59 -8.47 6.13
CA LEU A 128 3.70 -7.66 5.63
C LEU A 128 3.47 -6.17 5.81
N VAL A 129 2.27 -5.67 5.48
CA VAL A 129 1.91 -4.25 5.65
C VAL A 129 1.92 -3.87 7.12
N THR A 130 1.46 -4.74 8.02
CA THR A 130 1.48 -4.46 9.46
C THR A 130 2.90 -4.38 10.03
N LEU A 131 3.80 -5.25 9.55
CA LEU A 131 5.20 -5.29 10.02
C LEU A 131 6.08 -4.20 9.42
N THR A 132 5.75 -3.71 8.22
CA THR A 132 6.67 -2.88 7.45
C THR A 132 6.09 -1.53 7.05
N SER A 133 4.77 -1.33 7.11
CA SER A 133 4.04 -0.24 6.44
C SER A 133 4.15 -0.22 4.90
N VAL A 134 5.01 -1.06 4.32
CA VAL A 134 5.29 -1.15 2.88
C VAL A 134 4.51 -2.32 2.30
N GLY A 135 3.57 -2.04 1.39
CA GLY A 135 2.95 -3.13 0.60
C GLY A 135 1.58 -2.86 0.04
N ALA A 136 0.84 -1.90 0.59
CA ALA A 136 -0.53 -1.57 0.16
C ALA A 136 -0.56 -0.73 -1.14
N GLY A 137 0.31 -1.05 -2.10
CA GLY A 137 0.54 -0.31 -3.34
C GLY A 137 1.17 -1.22 -4.39
N ALA A 138 2.51 -1.18 -4.49
CA ALA A 138 3.20 -1.95 -5.52
C ALA A 138 3.09 -3.48 -5.35
N ILE A 139 3.23 -4.02 -4.12
CA ILE A 139 3.05 -5.46 -3.89
C ILE A 139 1.60 -5.88 -4.17
N GLY A 140 0.63 -5.16 -3.64
CA GLY A 140 -0.79 -5.49 -3.84
C GLY A 140 -1.23 -5.44 -5.30
N VAL A 141 -0.80 -4.43 -6.08
CA VAL A 141 -1.05 -4.39 -7.53
C VAL A 141 -0.50 -5.63 -8.24
N ILE A 142 0.73 -6.06 -7.92
CA ILE A 142 1.36 -7.21 -8.57
C ILE A 142 0.63 -8.50 -8.21
N VAL A 143 0.30 -8.67 -6.92
CA VAL A 143 -0.49 -9.81 -6.46
C VAL A 143 -1.85 -9.85 -7.14
N LEU A 144 -2.54 -8.72 -7.26
CA LEU A 144 -3.82 -8.66 -7.96
C LEU A 144 -3.69 -8.93 -9.45
N MET A 145 -2.60 -8.51 -10.11
CA MET A 145 -2.31 -8.88 -11.50
C MET A 145 -2.11 -10.40 -11.66
N LEU A 146 -1.52 -11.07 -10.68
CA LEU A 146 -1.34 -12.53 -10.68
C LEU A 146 -2.66 -13.27 -10.37
N LEU A 147 -3.48 -12.73 -9.46
CA LEU A 147 -4.76 -13.33 -9.06
C LEU A 147 -5.87 -13.12 -10.10
N TYR A 148 -5.87 -11.96 -10.77
CA TYR A 148 -6.89 -11.53 -11.72
C TYR A 148 -6.25 -11.04 -13.03
N PRO A 149 -5.58 -11.93 -13.78
CA PRO A 149 -4.80 -11.54 -14.97
C PRO A 149 -5.66 -10.98 -16.12
N ALA A 150 -6.96 -11.28 -16.14
CA ALA A 150 -7.90 -10.77 -17.14
C ALA A 150 -8.49 -9.39 -16.78
N LEU A 151 -8.23 -8.88 -15.57
CA LEU A 151 -8.79 -7.60 -15.11
C LEU A 151 -7.97 -6.42 -15.68
N PRO A 152 -8.61 -5.36 -16.20
CA PRO A 152 -7.90 -4.19 -16.69
C PRO A 152 -7.03 -3.56 -15.60
N LEU A 153 -5.80 -3.16 -15.95
CA LEU A 153 -4.84 -2.58 -15.00
C LEU A 153 -5.41 -1.39 -14.19
N PRO A 154 -6.19 -0.45 -14.76
CA PRO A 154 -6.79 0.63 -13.97
C PRO A 154 -7.71 0.13 -12.85
N ARG A 155 -8.45 -0.96 -13.08
CA ARG A 155 -9.33 -1.58 -12.07
C ARG A 155 -8.54 -2.33 -11.01
N ILE A 156 -7.43 -2.97 -11.39
CA ILE A 156 -6.49 -3.57 -10.44
C ILE A 156 -5.93 -2.51 -9.49
N VAL A 157 -5.45 -1.39 -10.03
CA VAL A 157 -4.92 -0.27 -9.23
C VAL A 157 -6.02 0.33 -8.36
N ALA A 158 -7.25 0.46 -8.86
CA ALA A 158 -8.37 0.95 -8.07
C ALA A 158 -8.75 0.01 -6.91
N ALA A 159 -8.77 -1.31 -7.15
CA ALA A 159 -9.02 -2.30 -6.12
C ALA A 159 -7.90 -2.34 -5.06
N ASP A 160 -6.63 -2.24 -5.47
CA ASP A 160 -5.49 -2.15 -4.56
C ASP A 160 -5.56 -0.93 -3.64
N ILE A 161 -5.80 0.26 -4.20
CA ILE A 161 -5.93 1.50 -3.41
C ILE A 161 -7.13 1.41 -2.46
N ALA A 162 -8.26 0.87 -2.92
CA ALA A 162 -9.46 0.71 -2.10
C ALA A 162 -9.30 -0.33 -0.98
N HIS A 163 -8.53 -1.40 -1.21
CA HIS A 163 -8.16 -2.40 -0.19
C HIS A 163 -7.13 -1.87 0.81
N ALA A 164 -6.20 -1.04 0.34
CA ALA A 164 -5.17 -0.45 1.17
C ALA A 164 -5.75 0.36 2.33
N VAL A 165 -6.80 1.16 2.09
CA VAL A 165 -7.40 2.04 3.10
C VAL A 165 -7.89 1.30 4.36
N PRO A 166 -8.81 0.31 4.28
CA PRO A 166 -9.28 -0.39 5.48
C PRO A 166 -8.14 -1.18 6.13
N LEU A 167 -7.24 -1.79 5.35
CA LEU A 167 -6.11 -2.54 5.91
C LEU A 167 -5.17 -1.62 6.70
N THR A 168 -4.72 -0.50 6.11
CA THR A 168 -3.78 0.40 6.77
C THR A 168 -4.44 1.16 7.91
N LEU A 169 -5.75 1.42 7.84
CA LEU A 169 -6.50 1.97 8.97
C LEU A 169 -6.53 1.00 10.15
N VAL A 170 -6.88 -0.27 9.93
CA VAL A 170 -6.89 -1.29 10.98
C VAL A 170 -5.47 -1.49 11.55
N ALA A 171 -4.48 -1.64 10.68
CA ALA A 171 -3.09 -1.82 11.10
C ALA A 171 -2.57 -0.60 11.87
N GLY A 172 -2.87 0.61 11.40
CA GLY A 172 -2.46 1.87 12.02
C GLY A 172 -3.15 2.13 13.36
N LEU A 173 -4.46 1.87 13.47
CA LEU A 173 -5.18 1.96 14.74
C LEU A 173 -4.70 0.89 15.74
N GLY A 174 -4.36 -0.31 15.25
CA GLY A 174 -3.74 -1.34 16.07
C GLY A 174 -2.37 -0.90 16.60
N HIS A 175 -1.50 -0.34 15.76
CA HIS A 175 -0.24 0.25 16.20
C HIS A 175 -0.44 1.41 17.18
N ALA A 176 -1.47 2.23 16.99
CA ALA A 176 -1.84 3.29 17.93
C ALA A 176 -2.24 2.72 19.30
N SER A 177 -3.02 1.63 19.31
CA SER A 177 -3.46 0.97 20.56
C SER A 177 -2.30 0.38 21.38
N ILE A 178 -1.19 0.02 20.73
CA ILE A 178 0.04 -0.48 21.39
C ILE A 178 1.09 0.62 21.61
N GLY A 179 0.71 1.89 21.48
CA GLY A 179 1.59 3.04 21.74
C GLY A 179 2.69 3.27 20.68
N SER A 180 2.54 2.69 19.49
CA SER A 180 3.53 2.75 18.39
C SER A 180 3.21 3.80 17.34
N VAL A 181 2.60 4.93 17.74
CA VAL A 181 2.25 6.06 16.85
C VAL A 181 2.76 7.36 17.44
N ASP A 182 3.43 8.16 16.61
CA ASP A 182 3.79 9.54 16.90
C ASP A 182 2.72 10.46 16.32
N TRP A 183 1.81 10.92 17.18
CA TRP A 183 0.68 11.79 16.80
C TRP A 183 1.13 13.16 16.29
N MET A 184 2.25 13.68 16.79
CA MET A 184 2.79 14.96 16.35
C MET A 184 3.37 14.85 14.95
N LEU A 185 4.11 13.77 14.67
CA LEU A 185 4.59 13.46 13.33
C LEU A 185 3.41 13.25 12.37
N LEU A 186 2.40 12.47 12.76
CA LEU A 186 1.20 12.25 11.96
C LEU A 186 0.53 13.57 11.59
N ALA A 187 0.33 14.46 12.56
CA ALA A 187 -0.30 15.77 12.34
C ALA A 187 0.50 16.62 11.36
N LYS A 188 1.84 16.68 11.52
CA LYS A 188 2.73 17.42 10.60
C LYS A 188 2.68 16.87 9.19
N LEU A 189 2.72 15.55 9.04
CA LEU A 189 2.63 14.87 7.75
C LEU A 189 1.30 15.17 7.06
N LEU A 190 0.18 15.03 7.78
CA LEU A 190 -1.16 15.31 7.23
C LEU A 190 -1.34 16.78 6.87
N ALA A 191 -0.89 17.71 7.73
CA ALA A 191 -0.98 19.14 7.49
C ALA A 191 -0.20 19.57 6.24
N GLY A 192 0.93 18.92 5.93
CA GLY A 192 1.66 19.16 4.69
C GLY A 192 1.08 18.42 3.48
N SER A 193 0.71 17.15 3.63
CA SER A 193 0.37 16.28 2.50
C SER A 193 -1.05 16.51 1.97
N LEU A 194 -2.05 16.75 2.82
CA LEU A 194 -3.43 16.92 2.36
C LEU A 194 -3.60 18.15 1.44
N PRO A 195 -3.14 19.36 1.81
CA PRO A 195 -3.16 20.50 0.89
C PRO A 195 -2.25 20.27 -0.33
N GLY A 196 -1.09 19.63 -0.14
CA GLY A 196 -0.18 19.29 -1.24
C GLY A 196 -0.81 18.36 -2.29
N ILE A 197 -1.52 17.32 -1.85
CA ILE A 197 -2.27 16.39 -2.72
C ILE A 197 -3.42 17.12 -3.40
N TRP A 198 -4.16 17.97 -2.68
CA TRP A 198 -5.25 18.75 -3.25
C TRP A 198 -4.77 19.71 -4.35
N LEU A 199 -3.66 20.41 -4.13
CA LEU A 199 -3.02 21.25 -5.16
C LEU A 199 -2.46 20.41 -6.30
N GLY A 200 -1.73 19.33 -5.98
CA GLY A 200 -1.07 18.46 -6.96
C GLY A 200 -2.05 17.79 -7.91
N THR A 201 -3.19 17.30 -7.40
CA THR A 201 -4.24 16.68 -8.24
C THR A 201 -4.86 17.67 -9.24
N ARG A 202 -4.95 18.96 -8.89
CA ARG A 202 -5.40 20.02 -9.82
C ARG A 202 -4.32 20.44 -10.82
N LEU A 203 -3.05 20.42 -10.43
CA LEU A 203 -1.95 20.78 -11.33
C LEU A 203 -1.65 19.66 -12.35
N VAL A 204 -1.85 18.39 -11.96
CA VAL A 204 -1.63 17.23 -12.83
C VAL A 204 -2.51 17.29 -14.09
N SER A 205 -3.74 17.80 -14.02
CA SER A 205 -4.61 17.91 -15.20
C SER A 205 -4.11 18.92 -16.24
N SER A 206 -3.20 19.82 -15.87
CA SER A 206 -2.72 20.91 -16.74
C SER A 206 -1.23 20.82 -17.05
N THR A 207 -0.52 19.82 -16.52
CA THR A 207 0.93 19.69 -16.63
C THR A 207 1.30 18.54 -17.57
N PRO A 208 2.21 18.73 -18.54
CA PRO A 208 2.63 17.63 -19.42
C PRO A 208 3.30 16.48 -18.65
N ASP A 209 2.93 15.23 -18.98
CA ASP A 209 3.42 13.99 -18.34
C ASP A 209 4.94 13.91 -18.18
N ARG A 210 5.70 14.47 -19.13
CA ARG A 210 7.18 14.53 -19.07
C ARG A 210 7.68 15.21 -17.81
N TRP A 211 7.06 16.32 -17.40
CA TRP A 211 7.48 17.08 -16.22
C TRP A 211 7.17 16.32 -14.94
N ILE A 212 5.98 15.70 -14.87
CA ILE A 212 5.56 14.88 -13.75
C ILE A 212 6.54 13.71 -13.56
N ARG A 213 6.83 12.97 -14.64
CA ARG A 213 7.76 11.83 -14.59
C ARG A 213 9.18 12.25 -14.22
N SER A 214 9.69 13.35 -14.79
CA SER A 214 11.03 13.85 -14.47
C SER A 214 11.13 14.27 -13.00
N LEU A 215 10.15 15.03 -12.49
CA LEU A 215 10.13 15.47 -11.09
C LEU A 215 10.07 14.28 -10.14
N LEU A 216 9.19 13.30 -10.39
CA LEU A 216 9.13 12.06 -9.62
C LEU A 216 10.45 11.30 -9.66
N SER A 217 11.10 11.21 -10.81
CA SER A 217 12.38 10.51 -10.96
C SER A 217 13.48 11.19 -10.15
N VAL A 218 13.55 12.53 -10.16
CA VAL A 218 14.50 13.30 -9.35
C VAL A 218 14.24 13.12 -7.86
N LEU A 219 12.97 13.19 -7.42
CA LEU A 219 12.61 12.98 -6.02
C LEU A 219 12.94 11.56 -5.55
N LEU A 220 12.69 10.55 -6.37
CA LEU A 220 13.03 9.15 -6.06
C LEU A 220 14.55 8.94 -6.05
N ALA A 221 15.29 9.52 -6.99
CA ALA A 221 16.75 9.45 -7.00
C ALA A 221 17.34 10.14 -5.76
N TYR A 222 16.82 11.31 -5.39
CA TYR A 222 17.22 12.01 -4.16
C TYR A 222 16.95 11.16 -2.92
N ALA A 223 15.75 10.60 -2.79
CA ALA A 223 15.40 9.72 -1.68
C ALA A 223 16.29 8.47 -1.63
N GLY A 224 16.55 7.84 -2.78
CA GLY A 224 17.42 6.67 -2.90
C GLY A 224 18.87 6.95 -2.53
N VAL A 225 19.46 8.02 -3.06
CA VAL A 225 20.82 8.47 -2.71
C VAL A 225 20.91 8.75 -1.21
N LYS A 226 19.90 9.43 -0.64
CA LYS A 226 19.83 9.69 0.80
C LYS A 226 19.74 8.41 1.63
N LEU A 227 19.08 7.37 1.12
CA LEU A 227 18.92 6.11 1.83
C LEU A 227 20.19 5.25 1.81
N ILE A 228 21.03 5.37 0.77
CA ILE A 228 22.33 4.67 0.63
C ILE A 228 23.47 5.43 1.33
N ALA A 229 23.42 6.77 1.33
CA ALA A 229 24.44 7.61 1.96
C ALA A 229 24.30 7.70 3.50
N LEU A 230 23.35 6.95 4.08
CA LEU A 230 23.11 6.78 5.52
C LEU A 230 23.59 5.41 5.97
#